data_AF-F9P7H0-F1
#
_entry.id   AF-F9P7H0-F1
#
_cell.length_a   1.000
_cell.length_b   1.000
_cell.length_c   1.000
_cell.angle_alpha   90.00
_cell.angle_beta   90.00
_cell.angle_gamma   90.00
#
_symmetry.space_group_name_H-M   'P 1'
#
loop_
_entity.id
_entity.type
_entity.pdbx_description
1 polymer ?
#
loop_
_entity_poly.entity_id
_entity_poly.type
_entity_poly.pdbx_seq_one_letter_code
_entity_poly.pdbx_strand_id
1 'polypeptide(L)' 'MIENQTTTASIFIDKSVFEIFINKGEKVFSGRIFPHNDQNGIFITEGNPTGTYYELDYGRKTN' A
#
# COMPACT_ATOMS: atom_id res chain seq x y z
N MET A 1 18.32 -15.37 -18.54
CA MET A 1 16.90 -15.54 -18.16
C MET A 1 16.65 -14.57 -17.02
N ILE A 2 15.70 -13.64 -17.14
CA ILE A 2 15.28 -12.84 -15.97
C ILE A 2 14.33 -13.75 -15.21
N GLU A 3 14.73 -14.16 -14.01
CA GLU A 3 13.90 -15.00 -13.16
C GLU A 3 12.60 -14.25 -12.85
N ASN A 4 11.48 -14.85 -13.26
CA ASN A 4 10.14 -14.33 -13.00
C ASN A 4 9.78 -14.69 -11.54
N GLN A 5 10.49 -14.06 -10.60
CA GLN A 5 10.33 -14.30 -9.19
C GLN A 5 9.03 -13.67 -8.69
N THR A 6 8.32 -14.39 -7.82
CA THR A 6 7.12 -13.89 -7.15
C THR A 6 7.48 -12.61 -6.39
N THR A 7 6.93 -11.48 -6.82
CA THR A 7 7.13 -10.20 -6.15
C THR A 7 6.06 -10.03 -5.08
N THR A 8 6.50 -9.66 -3.87
CA THR A 8 5.58 -9.32 -2.77
C THR A 8 5.68 -7.83 -2.49
N ALA A 9 4.54 -7.19 -2.22
CA ALA A 9 4.48 -5.79 -1.85
C ALA A 9 3.63 -5.62 -0.58
N SER A 10 4.19 -4.95 0.43
CA SER A 10 3.42 -4.45 1.58
C SER A 10 3.21 -2.96 1.40
N ILE A 11 1.96 -2.54 1.32
CA ILE A 11 1.56 -1.16 1.00
C ILE A 11 0.87 -0.55 2.22
N PHE A 12 1.38 0.61 2.67
CA PHE A 12 0.81 1.41 3.74
C PHE A 12 0.43 2.77 3.18
N ILE A 13 -0.84 3.16 3.35
CA ILE A 13 -1.38 4.43 2.89
C ILE A 13 -1.98 5.17 4.08
N ASP A 14 -1.42 6.33 4.41
CA ASP A 14 -1.95 7.29 5.38
C ASP A 14 -2.59 8.48 4.61
N LYS A 15 -3.21 9.41 5.33
CA LYS A 15 -3.78 10.67 4.81
C LYS A 15 -2.83 11.48 3.94
N SER A 16 -1.52 11.47 4.24
CA SER A 16 -0.55 12.30 3.49
C SER A 16 0.77 11.63 3.14
N VAL A 17 0.90 10.33 3.37
CA VAL A 17 2.11 9.56 3.09
C VAL A 17 1.74 8.16 2.60
N PHE A 18 2.56 7.62 1.72
CA PHE A 18 2.55 6.19 1.40
C PHE A 18 3.93 5.58 1.59
N GLU A 19 3.94 4.30 1.91
CA GLU A 19 5.15 3.47 1.98
C GLU A 19 4.87 2.10 1.36
N ILE A 20 5.75 1.68 0.46
CA ILE A 20 5.65 0.40 -0.26
C ILE A 20 6.96 -0.36 -0.06
N PHE A 21 6.86 -1.54 0.55
CA PHE A 21 7.98 -2.44 0.79
C PHE A 21 7.92 -3.59 -0.20
N ILE A 22 8.93 -3.74 -1.04
CA ILE A 22 9.05 -4.83 -2.01
C ILE A 22 9.90 -5.95 -1.40
N ASN A 23 9.47 -7.20 -1.57
CA ASN A 23 10.20 -8.40 -1.18
C ASN A 23 10.71 -8.33 0.27
N LYS A 24 9.80 -8.03 1.21
CA LYS A 24 10.09 -7.87 2.65
C LYS A 24 11.14 -6.79 2.97
N GLY A 25 11.25 -5.74 2.14
CA GLY A 25 12.12 -4.60 2.39
C GLY A 25 13.44 -4.60 1.62
N GLU A 26 13.60 -5.47 0.62
CA GLU A 26 14.70 -5.38 -0.35
C GLU A 26 14.73 -4.01 -1.03
N LYS A 27 13.55 -3.46 -1.32
CA LYS A 27 13.36 -2.09 -1.79
C LYS A 27 12.23 -1.43 -1.05
N VAL A 28 12.37 -0.13 -0.81
CA VAL A 28 11.36 0.69 -0.15
C VAL A 28 11.11 1.92 -1.01
N PHE A 29 9.85 2.17 -1.31
CA PHE A 29 9.39 3.40 -1.94
C PHE A 29 8.52 4.14 -0.94
N SER A 30 8.83 5.40 -0.66
CA SER A 30 8.01 6.24 0.19
C SER A 30 7.85 7.62 -0.43
N GLY A 31 6.74 8.28 -0.09
CA GLY A 31 6.45 9.59 -0.64
C GLY A 31 5.27 10.25 0.05
N ARG A 32 5.16 11.57 -0.12
CA ARG A 32 3.99 12.32 0.32
C ARG A 32 2.92 12.34 -0.76
N ILE A 33 1.68 12.20 -0.34
CA ILE A 33 0.49 12.31 -1.18
C ILE A 33 -0.46 13.34 -0.56
N PHE A 34 -1.27 13.98 -1.38
CA PHE A 34 -2.28 14.95 -0.93
C PHE A 34 -3.60 14.61 -1.62
N PRO A 35 -4.25 13.50 -1.22
CA PRO A 35 -5.46 13.03 -1.87
C PRO A 35 -6.60 14.02 -1.66
N HIS A 36 -7.45 14.15 -2.68
CA HIS A 36 -8.74 14.81 -2.53
C HIS A 36 -9.70 13.93 -1.72
N ASN A 37 -10.77 14.53 -1.17
CA ASN A 37 -11.69 13.83 -0.25
C ASN A 37 -12.36 12.58 -0.85
N ASP A 38 -12.41 12.49 -2.18
CA ASP A 38 -12.99 11.40 -2.96
C ASP A 38 -11.97 10.34 -3.41
N GLN A 39 -10.67 10.56 -3.18
CA GLN A 39 -9.61 9.62 -3.53
C GLN A 39 -9.34 8.70 -2.34
N ASN A 40 -10.06 7.58 -2.31
CA ASN A 40 -9.97 6.58 -1.25
C ASN A 40 -9.58 5.20 -1.78
N GLY A 41 -8.85 4.45 -0.95
CA GLY A 41 -8.54 3.04 -1.19
C GLY A 41 -7.36 2.79 -2.14
N ILE A 42 -7.25 1.52 -2.57
CA ILE A 42 -6.22 1.00 -3.46
C ILE A 42 -6.95 0.27 -4.60
N PHE A 43 -6.61 0.58 -5.84
CA PHE A 43 -7.19 -0.07 -7.02
C PHE A 43 -6.11 -0.85 -7.78
N ILE A 44 -6.43 -2.08 -8.16
CA ILE A 44 -5.57 -2.92 -9.01
C ILE A 44 -6.08 -2.76 -10.44
N THR A 45 -5.29 -2.07 -11.28
CA THR A 45 -5.65 -1.83 -12.68
C THR A 45 -5.44 -3.07 -13.55
N GLU A 46 -4.44 -3.89 -13.21
CA GLU A 46 -4.02 -5.05 -13.99
C GLU A 46 -3.43 -6.15 -13.09
N GLY A 47 -3.47 -7.40 -13.57
CA GLY A 47 -2.98 -8.57 -12.85
C GLY A 47 -4.00 -9.14 -11.86
N ASN A 48 -3.60 -10.21 -11.16
CA ASN A 48 -4.43 -10.89 -10.18
C ASN A 48 -3.64 -11.18 -8.89
N PRO A 49 -3.26 -10.13 -8.13
CA PRO A 49 -2.52 -10.31 -6.90
C PRO A 49 -3.41 -10.95 -5.84
N THR A 50 -2.82 -11.84 -5.04
CA THR A 50 -3.46 -12.39 -3.85
C THR A 50 -2.94 -11.67 -2.62
N GLY A 51 -3.80 -11.37 -1.65
CA GLY A 51 -3.37 -10.73 -0.42
C GLY A 51 -4.52 -10.42 0.53
N THR A 52 -4.20 -9.63 1.55
CA THR A 52 -5.16 -9.16 2.56
C THR A 52 -5.17 -7.64 2.57
N TYR A 53 -6.37 -7.07 2.76
CA TYR A 53 -6.58 -5.64 2.93
C TYR A 53 -7.01 -5.37 4.36
N TYR A 54 -6.39 -4.38 4.98
CA TYR A 54 -6.72 -3.91 6.32
C TYR A 54 -6.92 -2.40 6.26
N GLU A 55 -8.05 -1.92 6.78
CA GLU A 55 -8.25 -0.49 6.99
C GLU A 55 -7.40 -0.03 8.17
N LEU A 56 -6.69 1.09 8.01
CA LEU A 56 -5.91 1.68 9.10
C LEU A 56 -6.87 2.40 10.07
N ASP A 57 -7.15 1.76 11.20
CA ASP A 57 -7.85 2.41 12.30
C ASP A 57 -6.87 3.35 13.03
N TYR A 58 -7.20 4.65 13.05
CA TYR A 58 -6.44 5.67 13.79
C TYR A 58 -6.64 5.61 15.31
N GLY A 59 -7.34 4.59 15.80
CA GLY A 59 -7.69 4.46 17.19
C GLY A 59 -9.00 5.17 17.47
N ARG A 60 -9.90 4.45 18.14
CA ARG A 60 -11.21 4.91 18.63
C ARG A 60 -11.14 6.35 19.15
N LYS A 61 -12.02 7.21 18.60
CA LYS A 61 -12.46 8.43 19.31
C LYS A 61 -12.91 8.03 20.71
N THR A 62 -12.15 8.43 21.72
CA THR A 62 -12.61 8.41 23.11
C THR A 62 -13.72 9.46 23.22
N ASN A 63 -14.96 9.01 23.39
CA ASN A 63 -16.06 9.88 23.84
C ASN A 63 -15.91 10.18 25.33
#